data_AF-A0AAE7B3R7-F1
#
_entry.id   AF-A0AAE7B3R7-F1
#
_cell.length_a   1.000
_cell.length_b   1.000
_cell.length_c   1.000
_cell.angle_alpha   90.00
_cell.angle_beta   90.00
_cell.angle_gamma   90.00
#
_symmetry.space_group_name_H-M   'P 1'
#
loop_
_entity.id
_entity.type
_entity.pdbx_description
1 polymer ?
#
loop_
_entity_poly.entity_id
_entity_poly.type
_entity_poly.pdbx_seq_one_letter_code
_entity_poly.pdbx_strand_id
1 'polypeptide(L)'
;MLNVTLLSSVAKSAFVGAVATKLVDTFVSTKINTKIEQNKWARTTKLELFSKLIEDILLLDSEDFNIQIKEIKRSCAKIILLVNDKKLELKIEDYLNRLNRFVQNDKVERNGLSLLNKDMISYLKMNIRL
;
A
#
# COMPACT_ATOMS: atom_id res chain seq x y z
N MET A 1 -22.73 -57.89 -26.77
CA MET A 1 -22.16 -56.67 -27.40
C MET A 1 -21.98 -55.63 -26.31
N LEU A 2 -20.75 -55.42 -25.83
CA LEU A 2 -20.51 -54.37 -24.83
C LEU A 2 -20.78 -53.01 -25.46
N ASN A 3 -21.59 -52.23 -24.76
CA ASN A 3 -22.25 -51.03 -25.24
C ASN A 3 -21.21 -49.91 -25.45
N VAL A 4 -20.59 -49.87 -26.65
CA VAL A 4 -19.63 -48.83 -27.10
C VAL A 4 -20.23 -47.42 -26.95
N THR A 5 -21.55 -47.32 -27.02
CA THR A 5 -22.33 -46.10 -26.77
C THR A 5 -22.28 -45.64 -25.31
N LEU A 6 -22.26 -46.57 -24.33
CA LEU A 6 -22.09 -46.21 -22.91
C LEU A 6 -20.65 -45.78 -22.60
N LEU A 7 -19.64 -46.45 -23.16
CA LEU A 7 -18.23 -46.08 -22.97
C LEU A 7 -17.90 -44.71 -23.59
N SER A 8 -18.42 -44.41 -24.79
CA SER A 8 -18.25 -43.10 -25.43
C SER A 8 -19.02 -41.99 -24.73
N SER A 9 -20.19 -42.27 -24.14
CA SER A 9 -20.95 -41.30 -23.34
C SER A 9 -20.23 -40.97 -22.03
N VAL A 10 -19.72 -41.97 -21.31
CA VAL A 10 -18.94 -41.78 -20.07
C VAL A 10 -17.63 -41.05 -20.34
N ALA A 11 -16.95 -41.36 -21.45
CA ALA A 11 -15.74 -40.65 -21.86
C ALA A 11 -16.01 -39.18 -22.20
N LYS A 12 -17.09 -38.87 -22.93
CA LYS A 12 -17.50 -37.49 -23.23
C LYS A 12 -17.89 -36.71 -21.97
N SER A 13 -18.64 -37.31 -21.03
CA SER A 13 -19.00 -36.66 -19.77
C SER A 13 -17.80 -36.47 -18.84
N ALA A 14 -16.87 -37.43 -18.79
CA ALA A 14 -15.62 -37.30 -18.04
C ALA A 14 -14.70 -36.23 -18.64
N PHE A 15 -14.68 -36.10 -19.98
CA PHE A 15 -13.92 -35.06 -20.67
C PHE A 15 -14.50 -33.66 -20.45
N VAL A 16 -15.83 -33.51 -20.54
CA VAL A 16 -16.52 -32.25 -20.21
C VAL A 16 -16.36 -31.90 -18.73
N GLY A 17 -16.44 -32.90 -17.85
CA GLY A 17 -16.15 -32.74 -16.42
C GLY A 17 -14.71 -32.29 -16.15
N ALA A 18 -13.72 -32.92 -16.79
CA ALA A 18 -12.31 -32.57 -16.62
C ALA A 18 -11.99 -31.17 -17.17
N VAL A 19 -12.57 -30.77 -18.30
CA VAL A 19 -12.41 -29.42 -18.86
C VAL A 19 -13.06 -28.37 -17.97
N ALA A 20 -14.28 -28.63 -17.48
CA ALA A 20 -14.98 -27.72 -16.56
C ALA A 20 -14.20 -27.55 -15.24
N THR A 21 -13.75 -28.64 -14.63
CA THR A 21 -12.94 -28.60 -13.40
C THR A 21 -11.63 -27.83 -13.63
N LYS A 22 -10.92 -28.08 -14.72
CA LYS A 22 -9.66 -27.38 -15.03
C LYS A 22 -9.85 -25.88 -15.26
N LEU A 23 -10.96 -25.47 -15.86
CA LEU A 23 -11.31 -24.05 -16.01
C LEU A 23 -11.59 -23.41 -14.66
N VAL A 24 -12.42 -24.03 -13.81
CA VAL A 24 -12.71 -23.53 -12.46
C VAL A 24 -11.44 -23.44 -11.61
N ASP A 25 -10.60 -24.47 -11.64
CA ASP A 25 -9.32 -24.49 -10.93
C ASP A 25 -8.38 -23.38 -11.43
N THR A 26 -8.35 -23.15 -12.74
CA THR A 26 -7.58 -22.04 -13.33
C THR A 26 -8.15 -20.70 -12.86
N PHE A 27 -9.47 -20.47 -12.92
CA PHE A 27 -10.09 -19.22 -12.49
C PHE A 27 -9.88 -18.93 -11.00
N VAL A 28 -10.01 -19.94 -10.13
CA VAL A 28 -9.77 -19.82 -8.68
C VAL A 28 -8.30 -19.56 -8.41
N SER A 29 -7.39 -20.33 -9.04
CA SER A 29 -5.94 -20.15 -8.89
C SER A 29 -5.48 -18.79 -9.39
N THR A 30 -6.00 -18.31 -10.53
CA THR A 30 -5.70 -16.97 -11.04
C THR A 30 -6.19 -15.90 -10.08
N LYS A 31 -7.43 -15.99 -9.56
CA LYS A 31 -7.93 -15.03 -8.57
C LYS A 31 -7.08 -14.99 -7.29
N ILE A 32 -6.69 -16.15 -6.77
CA ILE A 32 -5.84 -16.26 -5.58
C ILE A 32 -4.46 -15.67 -5.87
N ASN A 33 -3.84 -16.04 -6.98
CA ASN A 33 -2.52 -15.56 -7.38
C ASN A 33 -2.52 -14.04 -7.59
N THR A 34 -3.53 -13.50 -8.28
CA THR A 34 -3.70 -12.05 -8.45
C THR A 34 -3.85 -11.33 -7.11
N LYS A 35 -4.59 -11.89 -6.16
CA LYS A 35 -4.72 -11.32 -4.81
C LYS A 35 -3.40 -11.34 -4.03
N ILE A 36 -2.62 -12.42 -4.14
CA ILE A 36 -1.29 -12.52 -3.51
C ILE A 36 -0.33 -11.47 -4.09
N GLU A 37 -0.30 -11.34 -5.41
CA GLU A 37 0.53 -10.34 -6.09
C GLU A 37 0.09 -8.91 -5.77
N GLN A 38 -1.22 -8.64 -5.71
CA GLN A 38 -1.75 -7.34 -5.28
C GLN A 38 -1.34 -7.01 -3.83
N ASN A 39 -1.39 -7.99 -2.93
CA ASN A 39 -0.97 -7.79 -1.54
C ASN A 39 0.54 -7.55 -1.42
N LYS A 40 1.36 -8.31 -2.16
CA LYS A 40 2.80 -8.08 -2.26
C LYS A 40 3.11 -6.69 -2.78
N TRP A 41 2.47 -6.31 -3.87
CA TRP A 41 2.61 -4.99 -4.47
C TRP A 41 2.24 -3.90 -3.48
N ALA A 42 1.08 -3.99 -2.84
CA ALA A 42 0.64 -3.02 -1.83
C ALA A 42 1.63 -2.91 -0.67
N ARG A 43 2.19 -4.03 -0.20
CA ARG A 43 3.20 -4.03 0.87
C ARG A 43 4.50 -3.36 0.44
N THR A 44 5.01 -3.68 -0.75
CA THR A 44 6.23 -3.07 -1.30
C THR A 44 6.03 -1.57 -1.53
N THR A 45 4.91 -1.17 -2.14
CA THR A 45 4.57 0.24 -2.36
C THR A 45 4.44 1.01 -1.05
N LYS A 46 3.79 0.43 -0.02
CA LYS A 46 3.76 1.06 1.32
C LYS A 46 5.16 1.23 1.89
N LEU A 47 6.00 0.19 1.80
CA LEU A 47 7.37 0.25 2.31
C LEU A 47 8.19 1.35 1.63
N GLU A 48 8.17 1.41 0.30
CA GLU A 48 8.88 2.43 -0.47
C GLU A 48 8.41 3.84 -0.15
N LEU A 49 7.10 4.08 -0.18
CA LEU A 49 6.53 5.39 0.08
C LEU A 49 6.77 5.85 1.51
N PHE A 50 6.63 4.96 2.49
CA PHE A 50 6.84 5.31 3.90
C PHE A 50 8.32 5.51 4.20
N SER A 51 9.20 4.70 3.61
CA SER A 51 10.65 4.89 3.75
C SER A 51 11.06 6.24 3.19
N LYS A 52 10.52 6.62 2.02
CA LYS A 52 10.80 7.92 1.43
C LYS A 52 10.31 9.09 2.30
N LEU A 53 9.08 9.00 2.81
CA LEU A 53 8.56 10.02 3.72
C LEU A 53 9.39 10.12 5.01
N ILE A 54 9.81 8.99 5.59
CA ILE A 54 10.67 9.00 6.79
C ILE A 54 12.02 9.65 6.47
N GLU A 55 12.63 9.34 5.33
CA GLU A 55 13.87 9.99 4.88
C GLU A 55 13.68 11.51 4.78
N ASP A 56 12.64 11.97 4.08
CA ASP A 56 12.36 13.40 3.91
C ASP A 56 12.14 14.11 5.27
N ILE A 57 11.50 13.44 6.23
CA ILE A 57 11.30 13.95 7.59
C ILE A 57 12.61 14.02 8.37
N LEU A 58 13.49 13.03 8.23
CA LEU A 58 14.78 13.00 8.93
C LEU A 58 15.76 14.04 8.39
N LEU A 59 15.66 14.35 7.09
CA LEU A 59 16.47 15.39 6.45
C LEU A 59 15.98 16.81 6.79
N LEU A 60 14.84 16.96 7.48
CA LEU A 60 14.24 18.23 7.89
C LEU A 60 15.06 18.95 8.98
N ASP A 61 16.30 19.30 8.67
CA ASP A 61 17.21 20.06 9.53
C ASP A 61 18.22 20.93 8.75
N SER A 62 18.31 20.81 7.42
CA SER A 62 19.34 21.47 6.62
C SER A 62 18.93 22.86 6.12
N GLU A 63 19.89 23.59 5.55
CA GLU A 63 19.79 24.96 5.02
C GLU A 63 18.59 25.21 4.08
N ASP A 64 17.96 24.14 3.56
CA ASP A 64 16.87 24.16 2.58
C ASP A 64 15.49 23.75 3.14
N PHE A 65 15.14 24.19 4.36
CA PHE A 65 13.90 23.82 5.07
C PHE A 65 12.62 23.88 4.20
N ASN A 66 12.44 24.95 3.41
CA ASN A 66 11.24 25.12 2.57
C ASN A 66 11.13 24.08 1.45
N ILE A 67 12.26 23.67 0.87
CA ILE A 67 12.31 22.64 -0.18
C ILE A 67 11.96 21.29 0.44
N GLN A 68 12.50 21.00 1.61
CA GLN A 68 12.26 19.73 2.32
C GLN A 68 10.80 19.58 2.73
N ILE A 69 10.18 20.64 3.25
CA ILE A 69 8.74 20.67 3.53
C ILE A 69 7.92 20.37 2.28
N LYS A 70 8.33 20.87 1.12
CA LYS A 70 7.66 20.61 -0.16
C LYS A 70 7.77 19.13 -0.56
N GLU A 71 8.93 18.51 -0.36
CA GLU A 71 9.11 17.07 -0.58
C GLU A 71 8.26 16.22 0.37
N ILE A 72 8.24 16.57 1.66
CA ILE A 72 7.35 15.92 2.64
C ILE A 72 5.89 15.98 2.18
N LYS A 73 5.41 17.17 1.74
CA LYS A 73 4.05 17.33 1.21
C LYS A 73 3.78 16.46 -0.02
N ARG A 74 4.75 16.36 -0.95
CA ARG A 74 4.64 15.50 -2.14
C ARG A 74 4.57 14.03 -1.76
N SER A 75 5.42 13.57 -0.84
CA SER A 75 5.44 12.20 -0.33
C SER A 75 4.12 11.85 0.36
N CYS A 76 3.58 12.74 1.20
CA CYS A 76 2.27 12.60 1.82
C CYS A 76 1.13 12.47 0.78
N ALA A 77 1.10 13.33 -0.24
CA ALA A 77 0.07 13.28 -1.28
C ALA A 77 0.10 11.95 -2.06
N LYS A 78 1.30 11.45 -2.40
CA LYS A 78 1.46 10.14 -3.06
C LYS A 78 0.92 9.01 -2.20
N ILE A 79 1.18 9.03 -0.89
CA ILE A 79 0.69 8.00 0.04
C ILE A 79 -0.84 8.01 0.10
N ILE A 80 -1.47 9.19 0.22
CA ILE A 80 -2.93 9.33 0.24
C ILE A 80 -3.55 8.70 -1.02
N LEU A 81 -2.98 8.97 -2.19
CA LEU A 81 -3.51 8.48 -3.47
C LEU A 81 -3.34 6.96 -3.67
N LEU A 82 -2.27 6.37 -3.12
CA LEU A 82 -1.88 4.99 -3.46
C LEU A 82 -2.22 3.94 -2.39
N VAL A 83 -2.31 4.32 -1.12
CA VAL A 83 -2.37 3.34 -0.01
C VAL A 83 -3.80 2.95 0.40
N ASN A 84 -4.82 3.66 -0.09
CA ASN A 84 -6.26 3.42 0.16
C ASN A 84 -6.57 3.01 1.62
N ASP A 85 -6.08 3.79 2.57
CA ASP A 85 -6.26 3.57 4.00
C ASP A 85 -6.75 4.87 4.64
N LYS A 86 -8.03 4.88 5.04
CA LYS A 86 -8.67 6.09 5.55
C LYS A 86 -8.08 6.57 6.88
N LYS A 87 -7.59 5.66 7.73
CA LYS A 87 -6.98 6.04 9.01
C LYS A 87 -5.63 6.69 8.78
N LEU A 88 -4.86 6.14 7.85
CA LEU A 88 -3.58 6.72 7.42
C LEU A 88 -3.79 8.09 6.78
N GLU A 89 -4.78 8.22 5.89
CA GLU A 89 -5.13 9.49 5.25
C GLU A 89 -5.41 10.59 6.28
N LEU A 90 -6.31 10.34 7.24
CA LEU A 90 -6.62 11.28 8.31
C LEU A 90 -5.38 11.65 9.15
N LYS A 91 -4.51 10.67 9.43
CA LYS A 91 -3.27 10.91 10.17
C LYS A 91 -2.29 11.79 9.39
N ILE A 92 -2.19 11.58 8.07
CA ILE A 92 -1.36 12.39 7.18
C ILE A 92 -1.91 13.82 7.09
N GLU A 93 -3.22 13.99 6.98
CA GLU A 93 -3.85 15.31 6.94
C GLU A 93 -3.62 16.09 8.23
N ASP A 94 -3.79 15.46 9.40
CA ASP A 94 -3.48 16.08 10.70
C ASP A 94 -1.99 16.47 10.79
N TYR A 95 -1.10 15.58 10.36
CA TYR A 95 0.33 15.87 10.29
C TYR A 95 0.64 17.08 9.39
N LEU A 96 0.09 17.12 8.17
CA LEU A 96 0.29 18.23 7.23
C LEU A 96 -0.25 19.56 7.77
N ASN A 97 -1.41 19.53 8.43
CA ASN A 97 -2.01 20.71 9.04
C ASN A 97 -1.11 21.28 10.15
N ARG A 98 -0.57 20.41 11.01
CA ARG A 98 0.37 20.83 12.06
C ARG A 98 1.69 21.31 11.48
N LEU A 99 2.23 20.60 10.49
CA LEU A 99 3.45 20.99 9.79
C LEU A 99 3.33 22.38 9.17
N ASN A 100 2.20 22.68 8.52
CA ASN A 100 1.93 24.00 7.95
C ASN A 100 1.92 25.10 9.00
N ARG A 101 1.41 24.84 10.22
CA ARG A 101 1.46 25.81 11.31
C ARG A 101 2.90 26.08 11.74
N PHE A 102 3.76 25.07 11.79
CA PHE A 102 5.18 25.29 12.09
C PHE A 102 5.88 26.11 11.00
N VAL A 103 5.55 25.89 9.73
CA VAL A 103 6.10 26.67 8.60
C VAL A 103 5.67 28.14 8.62
N GLN A 104 4.45 28.42 9.07
CA GLN A 104 3.89 29.78 9.13
C GLN A 104 4.37 30.60 10.33
N ASN A 105 4.98 29.96 11.34
CA ASN A 105 5.49 30.64 12.52
C ASN A 105 7.00 30.90 12.35
N ASP A 106 7.41 32.18 12.27
CA ASP A 106 8.82 32.60 12.10
C ASP A 106 9.77 32.06 13.19
N LYS A 107 9.22 31.74 14.37
CA LYS A 107 9.93 31.01 15.42
C LYS A 107 9.48 29.56 15.40
N VAL A 108 10.07 28.77 14.51
CA VAL A 108 9.87 27.31 14.50
C VAL A 108 10.28 26.78 15.88
N GLU A 109 9.30 26.33 16.66
CA GLU A 109 9.55 25.62 17.91
C GLU A 109 10.14 24.23 17.56
N ARG A 110 11.46 24.18 17.38
CA ARG A 110 12.18 22.99 16.90
C ARG A 110 11.86 21.73 17.71
N ASN A 111 11.59 21.90 19.01
CA ASN A 111 11.17 20.81 19.89
C ASN A 111 9.78 20.26 19.53
N GLY A 112 8.81 21.14 19.26
CA GLY A 112 7.46 20.78 18.84
C GLY A 112 7.44 20.10 17.47
N LEU A 113 8.22 20.62 16.53
CA LEU A 113 8.39 20.02 15.20
C LEU A 113 9.06 18.64 15.28
N SER A 114 10.12 18.50 16.09
CA SER A 114 10.79 17.21 16.31
C SER A 114 9.84 16.17 16.90
N LEU A 115 8.98 16.57 17.85
CA LEU A 115 7.98 15.69 18.45
C LEU A 115 6.93 15.24 17.42
N LEU A 116 6.41 16.18 16.62
CA LEU A 116 5.47 15.89 15.53
C LEU A 116 6.06 14.87 14.54
N ASN A 117 7.32 15.09 14.15
CA ASN A 117 8.04 14.23 13.21
C ASN A 117 8.25 12.82 13.79
N LYS A 118 8.63 12.72 15.06
CA LYS A 118 8.79 11.42 15.76
C LYS A 118 7.48 10.65 15.84
N ASP A 119 6.37 11.32 16.14
CA ASP A 119 5.04 10.71 16.17
C ASP A 119 4.67 10.14 14.78
N MET A 120 4.87 10.93 13.72
CA MET A 120 4.60 10.47 12.35
C MET A 120 5.47 9.28 11.93
N ILE A 121 6.78 9.33 12.21
CA ILE A 121 7.71 8.22 11.94
C ILE A 121 7.26 6.96 12.69
N SER A 122 6.87 7.09 13.96
CA SER A 122 6.41 5.97 14.77
C SER A 122 5.14 5.36 14.20
N TYR A 123 4.18 6.19 13.80
CA TYR A 123 2.94 5.74 13.17
C TYR A 123 3.20 4.98 11.86
N LEU A 124 4.05 5.50 10.97
CA LEU A 124 4.39 4.83 9.71
C LEU A 124 5.05 3.48 9.94
N LYS A 125 5.98 3.39 10.91
CA LYS A 125 6.66 2.13 11.27
C LYS A 125 5.67 1.06 11.75
N MET A 126 4.65 1.44 12.52
CA MET A 126 3.62 0.51 12.99
C MET A 126 2.73 0.00 11.85
N ASN A 127 2.46 0.85 10.85
CA ASN A 127 1.57 0.52 9.73
C ASN A 127 2.26 -0.25 8.58
N ILE A 128 3.59 -0.41 8.61
CA ILE A 128 4.35 -1.27 7.67
C ILE A 128 4.25 -2.76 8.01
N ARG A 129 3.98 -3.12 9.27
CA ARG A 129 4.10 -4.50 9.78
C ARG A 129 2.93 -5.45 9.40
N LEU A 130 2.15 -5.12 8.37
CA LEU A 130 1.03 -5.95 7.89
C LEU A 130 1.47 -6.90 6.77
#